data_AF-A0A350Y6C2-F1
#
_entry.id   AF-A0A350Y6C2-F1
#
_cell.length_a   1.000
_cell.length_b   1.000
_cell.length_c   1.000
_cell.angle_alpha   90.00
_cell.angle_beta   90.00
_cell.angle_gamma   90.00
#
_symmetry.space_group_name_H-M   'P 1'
#
loop_
_entity.id
_entity.type
_entity.pdbx_description
1 polymer ?
#
loop_
_entity_poly.entity_id
_entity_poly.type
_entity_poly.pdbx_seq_one_letter_code
_entity_poly.pdbx_strand_id
1 'polypeptide(L)'
;MSTHIFGIRHHGPGSARSLRQALETLQPDIILVEGPPDGDGMLPLLVHPEMKPPVALLVYVPDQPQRAVYYPFAVFSPEWQAICYGLSRGVPVRFMDLPQMYQLATDGVT
;
A
#
# COMPACT_ATOMS: atom_id res chain seq x y z
N MET A 1 -20.21 -9.58 8.87
CA MET A 1 -18.93 -8.95 8.48
C MET A 1 -18.57 -7.95 9.55
N SER A 2 -17.40 -8.09 10.18
CA SER A 2 -16.85 -7.11 11.12
C SER A 2 -15.73 -6.32 10.42
N THR A 3 -15.69 -5.02 10.66
CA THR A 3 -14.63 -4.15 10.15
C THR A 3 -13.70 -3.79 11.31
N HIS A 4 -12.40 -3.97 11.11
CA HIS A 4 -11.36 -3.61 12.07
C HIS A 4 -10.46 -2.53 11.46
N ILE A 5 -10.26 -1.43 12.19
CA ILE A 5 -9.44 -0.31 11.72
C ILE A 5 -8.17 -0.23 12.57
N PHE A 6 -7.02 -0.26 11.92
CA PHE A 6 -5.71 -0.12 12.55
C PHE A 6 -5.13 1.25 12.23
N GLY A 7 -5.39 2.24 13.09
CA GLY A 7 -4.81 3.57 12.95
C GLY A 7 -3.32 3.55 13.27
N ILE A 8 -2.46 3.74 12.26
CA ILE A 8 -1.01 3.78 12.44
C ILE A 8 -0.53 5.24 12.36
N ARG A 9 0.11 5.73 13.43
CA ARG A 9 0.71 7.09 13.47
C ARG A 9 2.23 7.11 13.31
N HIS A 10 2.88 5.98 13.57
CA HIS A 10 4.33 5.84 13.47
C HIS A 10 4.63 4.67 12.53
N HIS A 11 5.21 4.96 11.36
CA HIS A 11 5.69 3.95 10.42
C HIS A 11 7.03 3.38 10.93
N GLY A 12 6.96 2.70 12.07
CA GLY A 12 8.10 2.12 12.77
C GLY A 12 7.96 0.63 12.99
N PRO A 13 9.07 -0.05 13.32
CA PRO A 13 9.12 -1.51 13.46
C PRO A 13 8.20 -2.06 14.56
N GLY A 14 7.89 -1.25 15.59
CA GLY A 14 6.93 -1.63 16.63
C GLY A 14 5.51 -1.80 16.07
N SER A 15 5.00 -0.76 15.41
CA SER A 15 3.67 -0.77 14.78
C SER A 15 3.53 -1.88 13.73
N ALA A 16 4.57 -2.09 12.91
CA ALA A 16 4.56 -3.15 11.90
C ALA A 16 4.47 -4.56 12.52
N ARG A 17 5.19 -4.83 13.62
CA ARG A 17 5.08 -6.10 14.36
C ARG A 17 3.71 -6.29 15.00
N SER A 18 3.19 -5.26 15.66
CA SER A 18 1.88 -5.30 16.30
C SER A 18 0.76 -5.51 15.28
N LEU A 19 0.82 -4.84 14.13
CA LEU A 19 -0.13 -5.04 13.03
C LEU A 19 -0.06 -6.48 12.52
N ARG A 20 1.14 -7.02 12.28
CA ARG A 20 1.29 -8.40 11.85
C ARG A 20 0.69 -9.39 12.85
N GLN A 21 0.95 -9.22 14.15
CA GLN A 21 0.35 -10.06 15.19
C GLN A 21 -1.19 -9.95 15.24
N ALA A 22 -1.72 -8.75 15.03
CA ALA A 22 -3.16 -8.54 14.96
C ALA A 22 -3.78 -9.27 13.76
N LEU A 23 -3.14 -9.21 12.58
CA LEU A 23 -3.59 -9.93 11.39
C LEU A 23 -3.56 -11.45 11.59
N GLU A 24 -2.51 -12.01 12.22
CA GLU A 24 -2.44 -13.44 12.58
C GLU A 24 -3.60 -13.88 13.48
N THR A 25 -3.99 -13.03 14.43
CA THR A 25 -5.10 -13.32 15.35
C THR A 25 -6.45 -13.17 14.65
N LEU A 26 -6.62 -12.10 13.86
CA LEU A 26 -7.88 -11.74 13.24
C LEU A 26 -8.25 -12.67 12.08
N GLN A 27 -7.26 -13.13 11.30
CA GLN A 27 -7.45 -13.91 10.07
C GLN A 27 -8.48 -13.29 9.13
N PRO A 28 -8.24 -12.07 8.62
CA PRO A 28 -9.22 -11.35 7.84
C PRO A 28 -9.47 -11.99 6.48
N ASP A 29 -10.70 -11.88 5.96
CA ASP A 29 -11.05 -12.31 4.61
C ASP A 29 -10.52 -11.35 3.51
N ILE A 30 -10.18 -10.10 3.89
CA ILE A 30 -9.62 -9.08 3.00
C ILE A 30 -8.81 -8.05 3.82
N ILE A 31 -7.74 -7.52 3.22
CA ILE A 31 -6.93 -6.45 3.79
C ILE A 31 -7.01 -5.24 2.87
N LEU A 32 -7.40 -4.09 3.42
CA LEU A 32 -7.38 -2.81 2.73
C LEU A 32 -6.24 -1.96 3.31
N VAL A 33 -5.42 -1.38 2.44
CA VAL A 33 -4.22 -0.62 2.80
C VAL A 33 -4.32 0.77 2.17
N GLU A 34 -3.88 1.80 2.90
CA GLU A 34 -3.71 3.13 2.32
C GLU A 34 -2.71 3.09 1.15
N GLY A 35 -3.01 3.86 0.12
CA GLY A 35 -2.37 3.84 -1.18
C GLY A 35 -3.41 3.94 -2.30
N PRO A 36 -2.98 4.31 -3.52
CA PRO A 36 -3.89 4.59 -4.61
C PRO A 36 -4.29 3.31 -5.36
N PRO A 37 -5.56 3.15 -5.75
CA PRO A 37 -6.01 2.00 -6.54
C PRO A 37 -5.33 1.90 -7.90
N ASP A 38 -4.76 3.01 -8.42
CA ASP A 38 -3.90 3.02 -9.61
C ASP A 38 -2.70 2.07 -9.48
N GLY A 39 -2.29 1.76 -8.25
CA GLY A 39 -1.20 0.84 -7.92
C GLY A 39 -1.61 -0.63 -7.74
N ASP A 40 -2.91 -0.98 -7.77
CA ASP A 40 -3.38 -2.34 -7.44
C ASP A 40 -2.69 -3.42 -8.30
N GLY A 41 -2.45 -3.12 -9.58
CA GLY A 41 -1.75 -4.03 -10.50
C GLY A 41 -0.30 -4.33 -10.10
N MET A 42 0.32 -3.50 -9.26
CA MET A 42 1.69 -3.69 -8.79
C MET A 42 1.78 -4.54 -7.53
N LEU A 43 0.67 -4.75 -6.79
CA LEU A 43 0.65 -5.51 -5.53
C LEU A 43 1.34 -6.89 -5.64
N PRO A 44 1.12 -7.71 -6.68
CA PRO A 44 1.79 -9.01 -6.79
C PRO A 44 3.32 -8.93 -6.83
N LEU A 45 3.88 -7.81 -7.30
CA LEU A 45 5.33 -7.63 -7.39
C LEU A 45 5.97 -7.44 -6.00
N LEU A 46 5.21 -6.99 -4.99
CA LEU A 46 5.74 -6.72 -3.65
C LEU A 46 6.18 -7.99 -2.91
N VAL A 47 5.68 -9.17 -3.32
CA VAL A 47 6.12 -10.47 -2.80
C VAL A 47 7.08 -11.21 -3.72
N HIS A 48 7.51 -10.57 -4.83
CA HIS A 48 8.50 -11.17 -5.71
C HIS A 48 9.84 -11.37 -4.96
N PRO A 49 10.53 -12.52 -5.08
CA PRO A 49 11.75 -12.80 -4.32
C PRO A 49 12.89 -11.79 -4.54
N GLU A 50 12.93 -11.16 -5.70
CA GLU A 50 13.93 -10.12 -6.03
C GLU A 50 13.51 -8.71 -5.59
N MET A 51 12.28 -8.51 -5.13
CA MET A 51 11.81 -7.24 -4.60
C MET A 51 12.39 -7.01 -3.20
N LYS A 52 13.37 -6.11 -3.09
CA LYS A 52 14.09 -5.82 -1.84
C LYS A 52 13.82 -4.38 -1.39
N PRO A 53 13.08 -4.16 -0.29
CA PRO A 53 12.89 -2.81 0.24
C PRO A 53 14.22 -2.18 0.70
N PRO A 54 14.36 -0.85 0.68
CA PRO A 54 13.29 0.12 0.41
C PRO A 54 12.98 0.23 -1.08
N VAL A 55 11.68 0.25 -1.40
CA VAL A 55 11.15 0.46 -2.75
C VAL A 55 10.02 1.47 -2.68
N ALA A 56 9.63 2.06 -3.80
CA ALA A 56 8.49 2.96 -3.85
C ALA A 56 7.58 2.62 -5.04
N LEU A 57 6.28 2.70 -4.82
CA LEU A 57 5.33 2.83 -5.93
C LEU A 57 5.38 4.28 -6.40
N LEU A 58 5.63 4.46 -7.70
CA LEU A 58 5.71 5.75 -8.36
C LEU A 58 4.50 5.91 -9.29
N VAL A 59 3.70 6.94 -9.07
CA VAL A 59 2.63 7.36 -9.98
C VAL A 59 3.00 8.73 -10.53
N TYR A 60 2.98 8.89 -11.86
CA TYR A 60 3.39 10.13 -12.52
C TYR A 60 2.60 10.38 -13.80
N VAL A 61 2.57 11.63 -14.25
CA VAL A 61 2.01 12.02 -15.55
C VAL A 61 3.08 11.77 -16.63
N PRO A 62 2.84 10.92 -17.65
CA PRO A 62 3.86 10.55 -18.63
C PRO A 62 4.54 11.73 -19.34
N ASP A 63 3.76 12.73 -19.74
CA ASP A 63 4.28 13.92 -20.44
C ASP A 63 4.81 15.00 -19.49
N GLN A 64 4.63 14.84 -18.17
CA GLN A 64 5.10 15.76 -17.14
C GLN A 64 5.65 14.99 -15.93
N PRO A 65 6.78 14.24 -16.05
CA PRO A 65 7.27 13.34 -14.99
C PRO A 65 7.58 14.02 -13.65
N GLN A 66 7.81 15.34 -13.65
CA GLN A 66 7.94 16.15 -12.44
C GLN A 66 6.65 16.19 -11.59
N ARG A 67 5.49 15.86 -12.18
CA ARG A 67 4.22 15.69 -11.50
C ARG A 67 4.07 14.22 -11.11
N ALA A 68 4.58 13.90 -9.94
CA ALA A 68 4.64 12.53 -9.43
C ALA A 68 4.33 12.46 -7.93
N VAL A 69 3.84 11.31 -7.50
CA VAL A 69 3.63 10.95 -6.09
C VAL A 69 4.35 9.63 -5.82
N TYR A 70 5.01 9.57 -4.67
CA TYR A 70 5.80 8.43 -4.22
C TYR A 70 5.15 7.81 -2.98
N TYR A 71 4.97 6.50 -3.00
CA TYR A 71 4.52 5.71 -1.85
C TYR A 71 5.66 4.79 -1.41
N PRO A 72 6.49 5.21 -0.44
CA PRO A 72 7.66 4.45 -0.02
C PRO A 72 7.25 3.27 0.86
N PHE A 73 7.85 2.12 0.57
CA PHE A 73 7.75 0.91 1.37
C PHE A 73 9.12 0.52 1.91
N ALA A 74 9.17 0.23 3.20
CA ALA A 74 10.33 -0.33 3.88
C ALA A 74 9.95 -1.63 4.57
N VAL A 75 10.93 -2.49 4.89
CA VAL A 75 10.67 -3.75 5.63
C VAL A 75 9.92 -3.48 6.95
N PHE A 76 10.18 -2.33 7.58
CA PHE A 76 9.55 -1.92 8.83
C PHE A 76 8.27 -1.08 8.65
N SER A 77 7.81 -0.86 7.41
CA SER A 77 6.53 -0.17 7.17
C SER A 77 5.35 -1.11 7.44
N PRO A 78 4.32 -0.67 8.19
CA PRO A 78 3.11 -1.44 8.42
C PRO A 78 2.44 -1.90 7.13
N GLU A 79 2.40 -1.03 6.11
CA GLU A 79 1.80 -1.28 4.81
C GLU A 79 2.48 -2.46 4.11
N TRP A 80 3.82 -2.45 4.05
CA TRP A 80 4.60 -3.56 3.50
C TRP A 80 4.30 -4.89 4.23
N GLN A 81 4.28 -4.86 5.57
CA GLN A 81 3.99 -6.06 6.35
C GLN A 81 2.56 -6.59 6.12
N ALA A 82 1.57 -5.71 6.01
CA ALA A 82 0.18 -6.08 5.74
C ALA A 82 0.01 -6.67 4.34
N ILE A 83 0.60 -6.03 3.32
CA ILE A 83 0.57 -6.50 1.93
C ILE A 83 1.26 -7.86 1.81
N CYS A 84 2.49 -8.00 2.33
CA CYS A 84 3.20 -9.28 2.28
C CYS A 84 2.46 -10.37 3.07
N TYR A 85 1.87 -10.06 4.23
CA TYR A 85 1.06 -11.00 4.99
C TYR A 85 -0.11 -11.51 4.13
N GLY A 86 -0.90 -10.60 3.54
CA GLY A 86 -2.09 -10.99 2.78
C GLY A 86 -1.74 -11.82 1.56
N LEU A 87 -0.82 -11.32 0.73
CA LEU A 87 -0.41 -11.99 -0.50
C LEU A 87 0.24 -13.36 -0.26
N SER A 88 1.06 -13.50 0.78
CA SER A 88 1.70 -14.79 1.12
C SER A 88 0.72 -15.87 1.60
N ARG A 89 -0.50 -15.47 2.00
CA ARG A 89 -1.55 -16.37 2.52
C ARG A 89 -2.75 -16.49 1.59
N GLY A 90 -2.71 -15.86 0.42
CA GLY A 90 -3.83 -15.82 -0.51
C GLY A 90 -5.01 -14.99 -0.01
N VAL A 91 -4.82 -14.12 0.99
CA VAL A 91 -5.82 -13.15 1.41
C VAL A 91 -5.80 -11.98 0.42
N PRO A 92 -6.94 -11.60 -0.20
CA PRO A 92 -7.02 -10.44 -1.07
C PRO A 92 -6.51 -9.17 -0.39
N VAL A 93 -5.67 -8.42 -1.10
CA VAL A 93 -5.16 -7.11 -0.67
C VAL A 93 -5.54 -6.08 -1.72
N ARG A 94 -6.01 -4.91 -1.29
CA ARG A 94 -6.33 -3.79 -2.18
C ARG A 94 -5.91 -2.45 -1.57
N PHE A 95 -5.52 -1.53 -2.43
CA PHE A 95 -5.42 -0.13 -2.08
C PHE A 95 -6.82 0.49 -1.97
N MET A 96 -6.97 1.50 -1.10
CA MET A 96 -8.29 2.08 -0.81
C MET A 96 -8.35 3.61 -0.78
N ASP A 97 -7.27 4.33 -1.14
CA ASP A 97 -7.32 5.78 -1.24
C ASP A 97 -8.07 6.24 -2.49
N LEU A 98 -8.24 7.57 -2.61
CA LEU A 98 -8.74 8.19 -3.82
C LEU A 98 -7.74 7.97 -4.98
N PRO A 99 -8.22 7.68 -6.22
CA PRO A 99 -7.36 7.58 -7.39
C PRO A 99 -6.48 8.82 -7.61
N GLN A 100 -5.24 8.61 -8.04
CA GLN A 100 -4.27 9.68 -8.30
C GLN A 100 -4.68 10.60 -9.43
N MET A 101 -5.54 10.16 -10.36
CA MET A 101 -6.08 11.02 -11.40
C MET A 101 -6.74 12.30 -10.87
N TYR A 102 -7.31 12.28 -9.66
CA TYR A 102 -7.93 13.47 -9.07
C TYR A 102 -6.91 14.46 -8.52
N GLN A 103 -5.73 14.00 -8.10
CA GLN A 103 -4.63 14.85 -7.63
C GLN A 103 -3.73 15.32 -8.78
N LEU A 104 -3.57 14.49 -9.80
CA LEU A 104 -2.69 14.74 -10.94
C LEU A 104 -3.40 15.35 -12.16
N ALA A 105 -4.73 15.53 -12.10
CA ALA A 105 -5.45 16.32 -13.10
C ALA A 105 -4.80 17.71 -13.24
N THR A 106 -4.65 18.20 -14.46
CA THR A 106 -4.37 19.62 -14.67
C THR A 106 -5.65 20.39 -14.39
N ASP A 107 -5.56 21.49 -13.63
CA ASP A 107 -6.59 22.53 -13.70
C ASP A 107 -6.73 22.87 -15.19
N GLY A 108 -7.94 22.67 -15.74
CA GLY A 108 -8.14 22.72 -17.18
C GLY A 108 -7.50 23.96 -17.79
N VAL A 109 -6.79 23.78 -18.91
CA VAL A 109 -6.45 24.88 -19.80
C VAL A 109 -7.77 25.58 -20.14
N THR A 110 -8.01 26.76 -19.57
CA THR A 110 -8.87 27.78 -20.17
C THR A 110 -8.25 28.28 -21.46
#